data_AF-A0A8T2HR48-F1
#
_entry.id   AF-A0A8T2HR48-F1
#
_cell.length_a   1.000
_cell.length_b   1.000
_cell.length_c   1.000
_cell.angle_alpha   90.00
_cell.angle_beta   90.00
_cell.angle_gamma   90.00
#
_symmetry.space_group_name_H-M   'P 1'
#
loop_
_entity.id
_entity.type
_entity.pdbx_description
1 polymer ?
#
loop_
_entity_poly.entity_id
_entity_poly.type
_entity_poly.pdbx_seq_one_letter_code
_entity_poly.pdbx_strand_id
1 'polypeptide(L)'
;MFLQSISRNAVRSLVPKVEAVVCATQRASASSLGGMKGYSDKEAAEEAVFFHKEDEKLLKKLLSKVRAQAEVHDQHSAAGARAVELSSLNEIVGDKLTDAQKEALLEWKHAHH
;
A
#
# COMPACT_ATOMS: atom_id res chain seq x y z
N MET A 1 49.52 1.49 -11.48
CA MET A 1 49.31 2.44 -10.36
C MET A 1 48.79 3.75 -10.93
N PHE A 2 47.49 4.01 -10.82
CA PHE A 2 46.93 5.37 -10.82
C PHE A 2 45.71 5.38 -9.90
N LEU A 3 45.73 6.36 -9.00
CA LEU A 3 44.88 6.54 -7.84
C LEU A 3 43.60 7.31 -8.22
N GLN A 4 42.55 7.03 -7.42
CA GLN A 4 41.55 7.97 -6.89
C GLN A 4 40.74 8.85 -7.87
N SER A 5 39.41 8.77 -7.77
CA SER A 5 38.67 9.77 -6.98
C SER A 5 37.16 9.60 -7.20
N ILE A 6 36.45 9.29 -6.12
CA ILE A 6 34.99 9.32 -6.04
C ILE A 6 34.57 10.78 -6.03
N SER A 7 33.93 11.24 -7.10
CA SER A 7 33.35 12.58 -7.15
C SER A 7 32.07 12.63 -6.30
N ARG A 8 32.19 13.15 -5.08
CA ARG A 8 31.07 13.64 -4.27
C ARG A 8 30.73 15.07 -4.71
N ASN A 9 29.44 15.39 -4.67
CA ASN A 9 28.81 16.72 -4.75
C ASN A 9 28.47 17.28 -6.14
N ALA A 10 27.17 17.22 -6.47
CA ALA A 10 26.44 18.36 -7.04
C ALA A 10 24.91 18.15 -6.99
N VAL A 11 24.32 17.99 -5.80
CA VAL A 11 22.88 18.31 -5.64
C VAL A 11 22.81 19.80 -5.36
N ARG A 12 22.78 20.60 -6.43
CA ARG A 12 22.49 22.03 -6.33
C ARG A 12 20.99 22.25 -6.51
N SER A 13 20.38 22.59 -5.39
CA SER A 13 19.01 23.05 -5.22
C SER A 13 18.68 24.23 -6.14
N LEU A 14 17.63 24.10 -6.93
CA LEU A 14 16.93 25.22 -7.55
C LEU A 14 15.42 24.94 -7.46
N VAL A 15 14.80 25.35 -6.36
CA VAL A 15 13.35 25.53 -6.28
C VAL A 15 13.11 27.02 -6.05
N PRO A 16 12.51 27.75 -7.00
CA PRO A 16 12.20 29.15 -6.80
C PRO A 16 11.06 29.34 -5.79
N LYS A 17 11.27 30.38 -5.00
CA LYS A 17 10.48 30.90 -3.88
C LYS A 17 9.10 31.40 -4.37
N VAL A 18 8.04 30.62 -4.13
CA VAL A 18 6.64 31.03 -4.36
C VAL A 18 5.86 30.93 -3.04
N GLU A 19 6.25 31.73 -2.06
CA GLU A 19 5.56 31.80 -0.75
C GLU A 19 5.48 33.26 -0.30
N ALA A 20 4.66 34.10 -0.94
CA ALA A 20 4.38 35.44 -0.42
C ALA A 20 3.12 36.15 -0.98
N VAL A 21 2.15 35.48 -1.60
CA VAL A 21 0.94 36.16 -2.14
C VAL A 21 -0.36 35.37 -1.89
N VAL A 22 -0.50 34.70 -0.74
CA VAL A 22 -1.76 34.01 -0.38
C VAL A 22 -2.34 34.45 0.97
N CYS A 23 -1.59 35.18 1.82
CA CYS A 23 -2.02 35.43 3.21
C CYS A 23 -2.89 36.67 3.46
N ALA A 24 -3.22 37.52 2.48
CA ALA A 24 -3.86 38.81 2.75
C ALA A 24 -5.39 38.88 2.51
N THR A 25 -6.03 37.84 1.96
CA THR A 25 -7.44 37.94 1.52
C THR A 25 -8.42 37.03 2.31
N GLN A 26 -8.02 36.45 3.44
CA GLN A 26 -8.88 35.54 4.23
C GLN A 26 -9.36 36.12 5.58
N ARG A 27 -9.45 37.44 5.74
CA ARG A 27 -9.97 38.05 6.98
C ARG A 27 -11.06 39.08 6.70
N ALA A 28 -12.18 38.66 6.12
CA ALA A 28 -13.41 39.44 6.12
C ALA A 28 -14.66 38.55 5.88
N SER A 29 -14.82 37.48 6.67
CA SER A 29 -16.07 36.69 6.69
C SER A 29 -16.16 35.80 7.94
N ALA A 30 -15.73 36.30 9.09
CA ALA A 30 -15.75 35.59 10.37
C ALA A 30 -16.83 36.13 11.31
N SER A 31 -18.09 36.13 10.89
CA SER A 31 -19.22 36.45 11.80
C SER A 31 -20.58 36.12 11.19
N SER A 32 -20.95 34.83 11.08
CA SER A 32 -22.35 34.34 11.02
C SER A 32 -22.55 32.79 10.98
N LEU A 33 -21.55 31.94 11.27
CA LEU A 33 -21.69 30.47 11.12
C LEU A 33 -21.24 29.67 12.36
N GLY A 34 -21.46 30.19 13.57
CA GLY A 34 -21.05 29.58 14.83
C GLY A 34 -21.68 28.22 15.16
N GLY A 35 -22.65 27.73 14.37
CA GLY A 35 -23.32 26.43 14.56
C GLY A 35 -22.98 25.35 13.51
N MET A 36 -22.28 25.67 12.42
CA MET A 36 -21.98 24.72 11.34
C MET A 36 -20.55 24.14 11.38
N LYS A 37 -19.67 24.69 12.23
CA LYS A 37 -18.26 24.25 12.32
C LYS A 37 -18.08 22.81 12.82
N GLY A 38 -19.01 22.30 13.65
CA GLY A 38 -18.94 20.92 14.14
C GLY A 38 -19.35 19.87 13.10
N TYR A 39 -20.18 20.24 12.12
CA TYR A 39 -20.62 19.35 11.05
C TYR A 39 -19.50 19.14 10.02
N SER A 40 -18.75 20.20 9.67
CA SER A 40 -17.61 20.06 8.74
C SER A 40 -16.50 19.18 9.30
N ASP A 41 -16.21 19.28 10.60
CA ASP A 41 -15.15 18.47 11.23
C ASP A 41 -15.58 16.99 11.33
N LYS A 42 -16.89 16.73 11.55
CA LYS A 42 -17.46 15.37 11.56
C LYS A 42 -17.49 14.75 10.15
N GLU A 43 -17.93 15.50 9.15
CA GLU A 43 -17.97 15.05 7.75
C GLU A 43 -16.56 14.73 7.25
N ALA A 44 -15.57 15.58 7.54
CA ALA A 44 -14.17 15.32 7.18
C ALA A 44 -13.60 14.07 7.86
N ALA A 45 -13.98 13.81 9.12
CA ALA A 45 -13.56 12.60 9.84
C ALA A 45 -14.20 11.33 9.25
N GLU A 46 -15.48 11.39 8.89
CA GLU A 46 -16.18 10.28 8.23
C GLU A 46 -15.62 9.99 6.84
N GLU A 47 -15.34 11.05 6.07
CA GLU A 47 -14.69 10.98 4.76
C GLU A 47 -13.30 10.34 4.84
N ALA A 48 -12.48 10.75 5.81
CA ALA A 48 -11.16 10.18 6.03
C ALA A 48 -11.21 8.68 6.37
N VAL A 49 -12.14 8.25 7.22
CA VAL A 49 -12.32 6.82 7.55
C VAL A 49 -12.80 6.03 6.34
N PHE A 50 -13.68 6.62 5.52
CA PHE A 50 -14.16 5.99 4.30
C PHE A 50 -13.03 5.79 3.29
N PHE A 51 -12.29 6.85 2.95
CA PHE A 51 -11.19 6.76 2.01
C PHE A 51 -10.07 5.88 2.51
N HIS A 52 -9.77 5.88 3.81
CA HIS A 52 -8.77 4.97 4.36
C HIS A 52 -9.16 3.49 4.12
N LYS A 53 -10.44 3.14 4.29
CA LYS A 53 -10.93 1.78 4.02
C LYS A 53 -10.92 1.45 2.53
N GLU A 54 -11.27 2.39 1.67
CA GLU A 54 -11.23 2.18 0.22
C GLU A 54 -9.80 2.08 -0.31
N ASP A 55 -8.89 2.89 0.20
CA ASP A 55 -7.45 2.81 -0.10
C ASP A 55 -6.87 1.48 0.38
N GLU A 56 -7.26 1.00 1.56
CA GLU A 56 -6.85 -0.33 2.03
C GLU A 56 -7.34 -1.43 1.07
N LYS A 57 -8.59 -1.37 0.60
CA LYS A 57 -9.11 -2.29 -0.41
C LYS A 57 -8.36 -2.18 -1.73
N LEU A 58 -8.01 -0.97 -2.15
CA LEU A 58 -7.28 -0.73 -3.38
C LEU A 58 -5.85 -1.27 -3.30
N LEU A 59 -5.16 -1.04 -2.18
CA LEU A 59 -3.83 -1.55 -1.90
C LEU A 59 -3.81 -3.07 -1.85
N LYS A 60 -4.81 -3.71 -1.23
CA LYS A 60 -4.96 -5.18 -1.26
C LYS A 60 -5.06 -5.72 -2.68
N LYS A 61 -5.87 -5.08 -3.53
CA LYS A 61 -5.99 -5.45 -4.96
C LYS A 61 -4.68 -5.26 -5.71
N LEU A 62 -3.94 -4.19 -5.42
CA LEU A 62 -2.65 -3.94 -6.04
C LEU A 62 -1.62 -5.00 -5.66
N LEU A 63 -1.53 -5.34 -4.37
CA LEU A 63 -0.61 -6.37 -3.88
C LEU A 63 -0.91 -7.75 -4.49
N SER A 64 -2.19 -8.11 -4.63
CA SER A 64 -2.61 -9.34 -5.32
C SER A 64 -2.10 -9.38 -6.78
N LYS A 65 -2.19 -8.27 -7.50
CA LYS A 65 -1.65 -8.17 -8.88
C LYS A 65 -0.13 -8.24 -8.93
N VAL A 66 0.55 -7.54 -8.03
CA VAL A 66 2.02 -7.57 -7.94
C VAL A 66 2.51 -8.98 -7.65
N ARG A 67 1.83 -9.70 -6.75
CA ARG A 67 2.10 -11.11 -6.48
C ARG A 67 1.94 -11.97 -7.74
N ALA A 68 0.82 -11.85 -8.44
CA ALA A 68 0.58 -12.61 -9.68
C ALA A 68 1.67 -12.33 -10.74
N GLN A 69 2.15 -11.09 -10.84
CA GLN A 69 3.26 -10.74 -11.73
C GLN A 69 4.59 -11.33 -11.26
N ALA A 70 4.86 -11.29 -9.96
CA ALA A 70 6.07 -11.87 -9.37
C ALA A 70 6.13 -13.39 -9.58
N GLU A 71 5.02 -14.10 -9.47
CA GLU A 71 4.95 -15.54 -9.72
C GLU A 71 5.29 -15.91 -11.18
N VAL A 72 4.97 -15.02 -12.14
CA VAL A 72 5.33 -15.21 -13.56
C VAL A 72 6.82 -14.94 -13.81
N HIS A 73 7.38 -13.92 -13.16
CA HIS A 73 8.75 -13.45 -13.43
C HIS A 73 9.82 -14.14 -12.58
N ASP A 74 9.48 -14.61 -11.38
CA ASP A 74 10.39 -15.28 -10.44
C ASP A 74 9.82 -16.63 -9.99
N GLN A 75 9.95 -17.63 -10.86
CA GLN A 75 9.46 -18.99 -10.62
C GLN A 75 10.20 -19.71 -9.47
N HIS A 76 11.45 -19.33 -9.18
CA HIS A 76 12.23 -19.97 -8.13
C HIS A 76 11.73 -19.57 -6.74
N SER A 77 11.55 -18.26 -6.52
CA SER A 77 10.97 -17.77 -5.27
C SER A 77 9.51 -18.21 -5.10
N ALA A 78 8.75 -18.28 -6.21
CA ALA A 78 7.37 -18.79 -6.20
C ALA A 78 7.30 -20.26 -5.75
N ALA A 79 8.18 -21.13 -6.25
CA ALA A 79 8.23 -22.53 -5.83
C ALA A 79 8.58 -22.68 -4.34
N GLY A 80 9.52 -21.87 -3.85
CA GLY A 80 9.89 -21.85 -2.43
C GLY A 80 8.74 -21.42 -1.51
N ALA A 81 8.02 -20.36 -1.87
CA ALA A 81 6.84 -19.90 -1.14
C ALA A 81 5.74 -20.98 -1.12
N ARG A 82 5.50 -21.64 -2.27
CA ARG A 82 4.52 -22.73 -2.38
C ARG A 82 4.88 -23.92 -1.48
N ALA A 83 6.15 -24.29 -1.41
CA ALA A 83 6.62 -25.38 -0.55
C ALA A 83 6.41 -25.06 0.94
N VAL A 84 6.70 -23.82 1.35
CA VAL A 84 6.45 -23.36 2.72
C VAL A 84 4.96 -23.43 3.04
N GLU A 85 4.10 -22.90 2.17
CA GLU A 85 2.65 -22.94 2.41
C GLU A 85 2.10 -24.37 2.49
N LEU A 86 2.62 -25.28 1.66
CA LEU A 86 2.24 -26.69 1.67
C LEU A 86 2.71 -27.39 2.96
N SER A 87 3.90 -27.05 3.47
CA SER A 87 4.35 -27.53 4.79
C SER A 87 3.46 -27.03 5.93
N SER A 88 3.11 -25.75 5.95
CA SER A 88 2.20 -25.18 6.96
C SER A 88 0.80 -25.81 6.89
N LEU A 89 0.30 -26.08 5.67
CA LEU A 89 -0.99 -26.74 5.49
C LEU A 89 -0.96 -28.20 5.97
N ASN A 90 0.15 -28.89 5.73
CA ASN A 90 0.37 -30.25 6.24
C ASN A 90 0.42 -30.29 7.77
N GLU A 91 1.00 -29.30 8.43
CA GLU A 91 1.00 -29.21 9.90
C GLU A 91 -0.42 -29.08 10.48
N ILE A 92 -1.31 -28.36 9.81
CA ILE A 92 -2.68 -28.12 10.28
C ILE A 92 -3.60 -29.30 9.96
N VAL A 93 -3.53 -29.82 8.73
CA VAL A 93 -4.48 -30.80 8.20
C VAL A 93 -4.00 -32.23 8.39
N GLY A 94 -2.68 -32.45 8.36
CA GLY A 94 -2.07 -33.78 8.35
C GLY A 94 -2.55 -34.63 7.16
N ASP A 95 -2.88 -35.89 7.45
CA ASP A 95 -3.28 -36.90 6.46
C ASP A 95 -4.79 -36.89 6.14
N LYS A 96 -5.53 -35.89 6.61
CA LYS A 96 -7.00 -35.85 6.44
C LYS A 96 -7.46 -35.48 5.03
N LEU A 97 -6.59 -34.86 4.23
CA LEU A 97 -6.88 -34.45 2.87
C LEU A 97 -5.89 -35.09 1.90
N THR A 98 -6.35 -35.41 0.69
CA THR A 98 -5.47 -35.83 -0.40
C THR A 98 -4.64 -34.65 -0.90
N ASP A 99 -3.51 -34.93 -1.54
CA ASP A 99 -2.63 -33.88 -2.07
C ASP A 99 -3.35 -32.98 -3.09
N ALA A 100 -4.24 -33.55 -3.90
CA ALA A 100 -5.08 -32.80 -4.83
C ALA A 100 -6.04 -31.83 -4.10
N GLN A 101 -6.57 -32.22 -2.94
CA GLN A 101 -7.43 -31.35 -2.13
C GLN A 101 -6.63 -30.24 -1.45
N LYS A 102 -5.41 -30.55 -0.99
CA LYS A 102 -4.48 -29.55 -0.41
C LYS A 102 -4.09 -28.50 -1.46
N GLU A 103 -3.84 -28.93 -2.68
CA GLU A 103 -3.53 -28.04 -3.79
C GLU A 103 -4.73 -27.16 -4.17
N ALA A 104 -5.93 -27.74 -4.28
CA ALA A 104 -7.15 -26.97 -4.55
C ALA A 104 -7.44 -25.92 -3.45
N LEU A 105 -7.11 -26.20 -2.20
CA LEU A 105 -7.22 -25.24 -1.09
C LEU A 105 -6.21 -24.10 -1.19
N LEU A 106 -4.96 -24.40 -1.57
CA LEU A 106 -3.95 -23.37 -1.79
C LEU A 106 -4.33 -22.47 -2.97
N GLU A 107 -4.82 -23.04 -4.06
CA GLU A 107 -5.31 -22.29 -5.21
C GLU A 107 -6.54 -21.43 -4.85
N TRP A 108 -7.49 -21.98 -4.09
CA TRP A 108 -8.62 -21.20 -3.59
C TRP A 108 -8.18 -20.02 -2.72
N LYS A 109 -7.19 -20.23 -1.84
CA LYS A 109 -6.59 -19.18 -1.01
C LYS A 109 -6.01 -18.08 -1.90
N HIS A 110 -5.18 -18.43 -2.88
CA HIS A 110 -4.54 -17.43 -3.77
C HIS A 110 -5.54 -16.68 -4.64
N ALA A 111 -6.67 -17.31 -4.99
CA ALA A 111 -7.72 -16.67 -5.77
C ALA A 111 -8.57 -15.66 -4.97
N HIS A 112 -8.69 -15.82 -3.65
CA HIS A 112 -9.60 -15.03 -2.82
C HIS A 112 -8.91 -14.14 -1.77
N HIS A 113 -7.62 -14.36 -1.51
CA HIS A 113 -6.83 -13.67 -0.49
C HIS A 113 -5.44 -13.28 -1.01
#